data_AF-A0A7Y8LML7-F1
#
_entry.id   AF-A0A7Y8LML7-F1
#
_cell.length_a   1.000
_cell.length_b   1.000
_cell.length_c   1.000
_cell.angle_alpha   90.00
_cell.angle_beta   90.00
_cell.angle_gamma   90.00
#
_symmetry.space_group_name_H-M   'P 1'
#
loop_
_entity.id
_entity.type
_entity.pdbx_description
1 polymer ?
#
loop_
_entity_poly.entity_id
_entity_poly.type
_entity_poly.pdbx_seq_one_letter_code
_entity_poly.pdbx_strand_id
1 'polypeptide(L)' 'MKCSSLLTILFMALILSFKTFAQDVSQDEMMKAWQEYMTPGTEHGMLAELQGEWEGDITMWMDPSQPPQNSK' A
#
# COMPACT_ATOMS: atom_id res chain seq x y z
N MET A 1 11.28 -18.28 -48.17
CA MET A 1 10.84 -17.06 -47.44
C MET A 1 9.69 -17.34 -46.47
N LYS A 2 8.64 -18.09 -46.86
CA LYS A 2 7.47 -18.37 -46.01
C LYS A 2 7.77 -19.23 -44.76
N CYS A 3 8.59 -20.28 -44.86
CA CYS A 3 8.96 -21.12 -43.71
C CYS A 3 9.85 -20.44 -42.66
N SER A 4 10.79 -19.58 -43.08
CA SER A 4 11.67 -18.84 -42.16
C SER A 4 10.88 -17.79 -41.35
N SER A 5 9.87 -17.17 -41.97
CA SER A 5 8.97 -16.22 -41.29
C SER A 5 8.00 -16.93 -40.33
N LEU A 6 7.59 -18.17 -40.63
CA LEU A 6 6.77 -18.95 -39.69
C LEU A 6 7.57 -19.36 -38.45
N LEU A 7 8.84 -19.72 -38.63
CA LEU A 7 9.72 -20.13 -37.53
C LEU A 7 9.99 -18.99 -36.55
N THR A 8 10.20 -17.76 -37.06
CA THR A 8 10.42 -16.57 -36.23
C THR A 8 9.15 -16.15 -35.48
N ILE A 9 7.97 -16.26 -36.10
CA ILE A 9 6.68 -15.98 -35.44
C ILE A 9 6.41 -16.99 -34.31
N LEU A 10 6.72 -18.27 -34.53
CA LEU A 10 6.58 -19.32 -33.51
C LEU A 10 7.51 -19.08 -32.31
N PHE A 11 8.75 -18.65 -32.58
CA PHE A 11 9.73 -18.34 -31.53
C PHE A 11 9.32 -17.08 -30.73
N MET A 12 8.78 -16.06 -31.40
CA MET A 12 8.26 -14.85 -30.75
C MET A 12 7.02 -15.14 -29.88
N ALA A 13 6.14 -16.05 -30.32
CA ALA A 13 4.99 -16.50 -29.53
C ALA A 13 5.38 -17.30 -28.28
N LEU A 14 6.49 -18.06 -28.35
CA LEU A 14 7.04 -18.79 -27.20
C LEU A 14 7.58 -17.82 -26.14
N ILE A 15 8.24 -16.72 -26.55
CA ILE A 15 8.77 -15.69 -25.62
C ILE A 15 7.63 -14.90 -24.96
N LEU A 16 6.54 -14.63 -25.69
CA LEU A 16 5.34 -13.95 -25.17
C LEU A 16 4.50 -14.80 -24.20
N SER A 17 4.80 -16.10 -24.09
CA SER A 17 4.12 -17.05 -23.20
C SER A 17 4.74 -17.11 -21.80
N PHE A 18 5.91 -16.47 -21.59
CA PHE A 18 6.46 -16.23 -20.25
C PHE A 18 5.61 -15.17 -19.55
N LYS A 19 4.62 -15.64 -18.77
CA LYS A 19 3.83 -14.80 -17.87
C LYS A 19 4.79 -14.18 -16.83
N THR A 20 4.84 -12.86 -16.81
CA THR A 20 5.53 -12.07 -15.79
C THR A 20 4.86 -12.27 -14.44
N PHE A 21 5.34 -13.23 -13.65
CA PHE A 21 4.93 -13.42 -12.24
C PHE A 21 5.53 -12.30 -11.39
N ALA A 22 4.91 -11.11 -11.42
CA ALA A 22 5.28 -10.04 -10.51
C ALA A 22 4.52 -10.14 -9.18
N GLN A 23 3.25 -10.59 -9.19
CA GLN A 23 2.41 -10.75 -8.00
C GLN A 23 1.33 -11.82 -8.25
N ASP A 24 1.62 -13.09 -7.99
CA ASP A 24 0.61 -14.15 -7.90
C ASP A 24 0.45 -14.55 -6.42
N VAL A 25 0.13 -13.56 -5.60
CA VAL A 25 -0.27 -13.78 -4.20
C VAL A 25 -1.78 -13.81 -4.20
N SER A 26 -2.37 -14.87 -3.70
CA SER A 26 -3.83 -14.98 -3.64
C SER A 26 -4.42 -13.86 -2.77
N GLN A 27 -5.68 -13.50 -3.03
CA GLN A 27 -6.38 -12.50 -2.22
C GLN A 27 -6.36 -12.87 -0.72
N ASP A 28 -6.51 -14.15 -0.40
CA ASP A 28 -6.51 -14.66 0.97
C ASP A 28 -5.14 -14.49 1.64
N GLU A 29 -4.05 -14.79 0.93
CA GLU A 29 -2.68 -14.58 1.43
C GLU A 29 -2.39 -13.09 1.64
N MET A 30 -2.87 -12.23 0.75
CA MET A 30 -2.75 -10.79 0.90
C MET A 30 -3.50 -10.29 2.16
N MET A 31 -4.74 -10.73 2.35
CA MET A 31 -5.57 -10.36 3.51
C MET A 31 -4.93 -10.79 4.83
N LYS A 32 -4.35 -11.99 4.87
CA LYS A 32 -3.63 -12.50 6.04
C LYS A 32 -2.41 -11.64 6.38
N ALA A 33 -1.59 -11.30 5.38
CA ALA A 33 -0.42 -10.43 5.59
C ALA A 33 -0.81 -9.04 6.09
N TRP A 34 -1.91 -8.47 5.57
CA TRP A 34 -2.45 -7.20 6.08
C TRP A 34 -2.91 -7.32 7.54
N GLN A 35 -3.61 -8.39 7.90
CA GLN A 35 -4.08 -8.60 9.27
C GLN A 35 -2.91 -8.71 10.26
N GLU A 36 -1.86 -9.43 9.89
CA GLU A 36 -0.64 -9.55 10.70
C GLU A 36 0.07 -8.19 10.83
N TYR A 37 0.19 -7.43 9.73
CA TYR A 37 0.80 -6.09 9.74
C TYR A 37 0.06 -5.08 10.62
N MET A 38 -1.27 -5.16 10.68
CA MET A 38 -2.10 -4.23 11.44
C MET A 38 -2.11 -4.52 12.95
N THR A 39 -1.51 -5.63 13.39
CA THR A 39 -1.45 -5.98 14.82
C THR A 39 -0.46 -5.05 15.54
N PRO A 40 -0.90 -4.25 16.53
CA PRO A 40 0.02 -3.38 17.27
C PRO A 40 1.10 -4.19 18.00
N GLY A 41 2.36 -3.89 17.72
CA GLY A 41 3.51 -4.52 18.39
C GLY A 41 3.72 -4.02 19.82
N THR A 42 4.65 -4.65 20.56
CA THR A 42 4.96 -4.31 21.96
C THR A 42 5.25 -2.83 22.20
N GLU A 43 5.91 -2.15 21.27
CA GLU A 43 6.22 -0.71 21.38
C GLU A 43 4.96 0.17 21.39
N HIS A 44 3.88 -0.27 20.75
CA HIS A 44 2.59 0.42 20.80
C HIS A 44 1.93 0.30 22.19
N GLY A 45 2.38 -0.62 23.04
CA GLY A 45 1.91 -0.78 24.41
C GLY A 45 2.10 0.48 25.26
N MET A 46 3.17 1.26 25.02
CA MET A 46 3.39 2.54 25.70
C MET A 46 2.29 3.56 25.39
N LEU A 47 1.65 3.48 24.21
CA LEU A 47 0.55 4.38 23.84
C LEU A 47 -0.73 4.09 24.62
N ALA A 48 -0.89 2.87 25.15
CA ALA A 48 -2.05 2.52 25.97
C ALA A 48 -2.09 3.32 27.28
N GLU A 49 -0.93 3.72 27.81
CA GLU A 49 -0.83 4.58 29.00
C GLU A 49 -1.38 6.00 28.75
N LEU A 50 -1.44 6.41 27.49
CA LEU A 50 -1.96 7.71 27.06
C LEU A 50 -3.47 7.65 26.74
N GLN A 51 -4.14 6.52 26.97
CA GLN A 51 -5.57 6.39 26.70
C GLN A 51 -6.41 7.21 27.70
N GLY A 52 -7.40 7.96 27.20
CA GLY A 52 -8.34 8.69 28.03
C GLY A 52 -9.20 9.70 27.26
N GLU A 53 -9.91 10.55 27.98
CA GLU A 53 -10.55 11.75 27.44
C GLU A 53 -9.56 12.92 27.51
N TRP A 54 -9.49 13.67 26.41
CA TRP A 54 -8.52 14.75 26.24
C TRP A 54 -9.28 16.02 25.87
N GLU A 55 -9.07 17.08 26.64
CA GLU A 55 -9.42 18.43 26.23
C GLU A 55 -8.22 19.05 25.52
N GLY A 56 -8.44 19.63 24.34
CA GLY A 56 -7.35 20.19 23.54
C GLY A 56 -7.78 21.44 22.80
N ASP A 57 -6.98 22.50 22.92
CA ASP A 57 -7.12 23.69 22.09
C ASP A 57 -6.31 23.49 20.80
N ILE A 58 -7.00 23.49 19.65
CA ILE A 58 -6.38 23.31 18.34
C ILE A 58 -6.40 24.64 17.60
N THR A 59 -5.22 25.14 17.23
CA THR A 59 -5.06 26.33 16.38
C THR A 59 -4.48 25.93 15.03
N MET A 60 -5.19 26.23 13.95
CA MET A 60 -4.81 25.87 12.58
C MET A 60 -4.67 27.10 11.69
N TRP A 61 -3.62 27.13 10.87
CA TRP A 61 -3.43 28.13 9.82
C TRP A 61 -3.47 27.42 8.47
N MET A 62 -4.56 27.63 7.73
CA MET A 62 -4.64 27.16 6.33
C MET A 62 -3.74 27.99 5.41
N ASP A 63 -3.51 29.25 5.78
CA ASP A 63 -2.59 30.18 5.12
C ASP A 63 -1.83 30.94 6.23
N PRO A 64 -0.48 30.95 6.22
CA PRO A 64 0.32 31.59 7.26
C PRO A 64 0.18 33.13 7.29
N SER A 65 -0.36 33.73 6.23
CA SER A 65 -0.63 35.18 6.15
C SER A 65 -2.00 35.59 6.70
N GLN A 66 -2.88 34.63 6.98
CA GLN A 66 -4.23 34.87 7.45
C GLN A 66 -4.40 34.51 8.93
N PRO A 67 -5.46 35.02 9.61
CA PRO A 67 -5.76 34.64 10.98
C PRO A 67 -6.03 33.13 11.13
N PRO A 68 -5.66 32.54 12.28
CA PRO A 68 -5.91 31.13 12.53
C PRO A 68 -7.38 30.81 12.80
N GLN A 69 -7.73 29.54 12.58
CA GLN A 69 -8.96 28.94 13.06
C GLN A 69 -8.68 28.21 14.37
N ASN A 70 -9.57 28.37 15.36
CA ASN A 70 -9.45 27.71 16.66
C ASN A 70 -10.61 26.72 16.87
N SER A 71 -10.31 25.56 17.42
CA SER A 71 -11.29 24.59 17.92
C SER A 71 -10.98 24.24 19.37
N LYS A 72 -12.03 24.07 20.17
CA LYS A 72 -12.00 23.49 21.52
C LYS A 72 -12.59 22.09 21.48
#